data_AF-A0A250IN43-F1
#
_entry.id   AF-A0A250IN43-F1
#
_cell.length_a   1.000
_cell.length_b   1.000
_cell.length_c   1.000
_cell.angle_alpha   90.00
_cell.angle_beta   90.00
_cell.angle_gamma   90.00
#
_symmetry.space_group_name_H-M   'P 1'
#
loop_
_entity.id
_entity.type
_entity.pdbx_description
1 polymer ?
#
loop_
_entity_poly.entity_id
_entity_poly.type
_entity_poly.pdbx_seq_one_letter_code
_entity_poly.pdbx_strand_id
1 'polypeptide(L)' 'MMPSVPSLRRISIVLGISSDALMGVSPSQVAATVDEAPPDGSLSPELRRIVHQLRTWSPKRLKVLSKVLTVLASSFED' A
#
# COMPACT_ATOMS: atom_id res chain seq x y z
N MET A 1 -18.30 -23.79 -0.91
CA MET A 1 -18.20 -22.97 -2.14
C MET A 1 -17.54 -21.66 -1.76
N MET A 2 -16.43 -21.30 -2.40
CA MET A 2 -15.72 -20.06 -2.12
C MET A 2 -16.36 -18.92 -2.94
N PRO A 3 -16.71 -17.78 -2.34
CA PRO A 3 -17.24 -16.65 -3.10
C PRO A 3 -16.21 -16.16 -4.10
N SER A 4 -16.67 -15.66 -5.25
CA SER A 4 -15.78 -14.98 -6.20
C SER A 4 -15.07 -13.79 -5.53
N VAL A 5 -13.85 -13.48 -5.95
CA VAL A 5 -13.07 -12.35 -5.41
C VAL A 5 -13.86 -11.03 -5.42
N PRO A 6 -14.61 -10.68 -6.49
CA PRO A 6 -15.47 -9.50 -6.49
C PRO A 6 -16.57 -9.54 -5.43
N SER A 7 -17.19 -10.71 -5.20
CA SER A 7 -18.22 -10.89 -4.17
C SER A 7 -17.65 -10.76 -2.77
N LEU A 8 -16.47 -11.33 -2.52
CA LEU A 8 -15.79 -11.23 -1.23
C LEU A 8 -15.43 -9.78 -0.91
N ARG A 9 -14.98 -9.00 -1.91
CA ARG A 9 -14.74 -7.55 -1.77
C ARG A 9 -16.02 -6.77 -1.45
N ARG A 10 -17.15 -7.11 -2.06
CA ARG A 10 -18.43 -6.44 -1.74
C ARG A 10 -18.85 -6.73 -0.30
N ILE A 11 -18.71 -7.97 0.14
CA ILE A 11 -19.03 -8.40 1.51
C ILE A 11 -18.11 -7.70 2.52
N SER A 12 -16.81 -7.59 2.23
CA SER A 12 -15.84 -6.91 3.10
C SER A 12 -16.15 -5.43 3.30
N ILE A 13 -16.55 -4.74 2.22
CA ILE A 13 -16.99 -3.34 2.28
C ILE A 13 -18.27 -3.19 3.12
N VAL A 14 -19.27 -4.05 2.90
CA VAL A 14 -20.55 -3.98 3.62
C VAL A 14 -20.37 -4.25 5.11
N LEU A 15 -19.53 -5.21 5.46
CA LEU A 15 -19.27 -5.57 6.86
C LEU A 15 -18.26 -4.64 7.55
N GLY A 16 -17.54 -3.79 6.81
CA GLY A 16 -16.51 -2.92 7.36
C GLY A 16 -15.29 -3.67 7.90
N ILE A 17 -15.05 -4.89 7.42
CA ILE A 17 -13.98 -5.79 7.86
C ILE A 17 -13.04 -6.03 6.67
N SER A 18 -11.74 -6.18 6.90
CA SER A 18 -10.80 -6.47 5.81
C SER A 18 -11.08 -7.84 5.18
N SER A 19 -10.81 -7.97 3.88
CA SER A 19 -10.94 -9.25 3.16
C SER A 19 -10.11 -10.36 3.82
N ASP A 20 -8.93 -10.02 4.34
CA ASP A 20 -8.04 -10.96 5.03
C ASP A 20 -8.66 -11.50 6.32
N ALA A 21 -9.33 -10.63 7.09
CA ALA A 21 -10.04 -11.03 8.29
C ALA A 21 -11.26 -11.91 7.98
N LEU A 22 -11.96 -11.68 6.87
CA LEU A 22 -13.03 -12.59 6.40
C LEU A 22 -12.51 -13.96 5.96
N MET A 23 -11.29 -14.00 5.42
CA MET A 23 -10.63 -15.25 5.03
C MET A 23 -9.94 -15.96 6.22
N GLY A 24 -10.03 -15.41 7.43
CA GLY A 24 -9.36 -15.95 8.62
C GLY A 24 -7.83 -15.89 8.52
N VAL A 25 -7.30 -15.07 7.62
CA VAL A 25 -5.86 -14.89 7.41
C VAL A 25 -5.36 -13.98 8.53
N SER A 26 -4.71 -14.57 9.53
CA SER A 26 -4.02 -13.78 10.56
C SER A 26 -2.82 -13.08 9.93
N PRO A 27 -2.44 -11.87 10.38
CA PRO A 27 -1.24 -11.18 9.88
C PRO A 27 0.04 -12.01 10.10
N SER A 28 0.01 -13.00 11.00
CA SER A 28 1.08 -13.99 11.19
C SER A 28 1.12 -15.10 10.12
N GLN A 29 -0.01 -15.41 9.47
CA GLN A 29 -0.11 -16.33 8.33
C GLN A 29 0.21 -15.64 6.98
N VAL A 30 0.28 -14.30 6.97
CA VAL A 30 0.76 -13.50 5.82
C VAL A 30 2.30 -13.53 5.70
N ALA A 31 3.01 -14.27 6.55
CA ALA A 31 4.45 -14.39 6.50
C ALA A 31 4.92 -15.37 5.40
N ALA A 32 5.23 -14.82 4.22
CA ALA A 32 6.39 -15.14 3.36
C ALA A 32 6.22 -14.69 1.90
N THR A 33 5.00 -14.37 1.44
CA THR A 33 4.76 -13.97 0.04
C THR A 33 4.59 -12.46 -0.17
N VAL A 34 4.43 -11.69 0.92
CA VAL A 34 4.38 -10.21 0.89
C VAL A 34 5.72 -9.58 1.33
N ASP A 35 6.67 -10.39 1.80
CA ASP A 35 8.06 -9.95 2.03
C ASP A 35 8.94 -10.05 0.78
N GLU A 36 8.34 -10.44 -0.35
CA GLU A 36 8.87 -9.98 -1.63
C GLU A 36 8.48 -8.51 -1.76
N ALA A 37 9.33 -7.66 -1.18
CA ALA A 37 9.47 -6.28 -1.63
C ALA A 37 9.32 -6.30 -3.16
N PRO A 38 8.40 -5.49 -3.74
CA PRO A 38 8.19 -5.48 -5.18
C PRO A 38 9.56 -5.39 -5.83
N PRO A 39 9.91 -6.25 -6.81
CA PRO A 39 11.29 -6.50 -7.21
C PRO A 39 12.04 -5.17 -7.32
N ASP A 40 12.80 -4.90 -6.26
CA ASP A 40 13.56 -3.68 -6.07
C ASP A 40 14.66 -3.57 -7.14
N GLY A 41 14.76 -4.56 -8.04
CA GLY A 41 15.59 -4.56 -9.24
C GLY A 41 15.28 -3.45 -10.26
N SER A 42 14.19 -2.68 -10.10
CA SER A 42 13.87 -1.54 -10.98
C SER A 42 14.04 -0.16 -10.33
N LEU A 43 14.20 -0.08 -9.00
CA LEU A 43 14.35 1.19 -8.30
C LEU A 43 15.83 1.48 -8.04
N SER A 44 16.27 2.67 -8.48
CA SER A 44 17.58 3.23 -8.12
C SER A 44 17.80 3.14 -6.60
N PRO A 45 19.02 2.86 -6.11
CA PRO A 45 19.32 2.77 -4.69
C PRO A 45 18.89 4.01 -3.90
N GLU A 46 18.85 5.17 -4.55
CA GLU A 46 18.38 6.44 -3.97
C GLU A 46 16.86 6.42 -3.71
N LEU A 47 16.07 5.91 -4.66
CA LEU A 47 14.62 5.75 -4.52
C LEU A 47 14.27 4.78 -3.39
N ARG A 48 15.02 3.69 -3.25
CA ARG A 48 14.80 2.75 -2.13
C ARG A 48 15.03 3.40 -0.77
N ARG A 49 16.09 4.20 -0.63
CA ARG A 49 16.37 4.94 0.63
C ARG A 49 15.24 5.92 0.95
N ILE A 50 14.75 6.63 -0.06
CA ILE A 50 13.63 7.56 0.09
C ILE A 50 12.37 6.82 0.51
N VAL A 51 12.00 5.73 -0.17
CA VAL A 51 10.83 4.91 0.18
C VAL A 51 10.93 4.37 1.60
N HIS A 52 12.11 3.88 2.00
CA HIS A 52 12.34 3.39 3.35
C HIS A 52 12.18 4.50 4.40
N GLN A 53 12.72 5.69 4.14
CA GLN A 53 12.54 6.85 5.02
C GLN A 53 11.08 7.30 5.11
N LEU A 54 10.36 7.35 3.99
CA LEU A 54 8.94 7.68 3.94
C LEU A 54 8.09 6.65 4.71
N ARG A 55 8.47 5.38 4.70
CA ARG A 55 7.76 4.31 5.43
C ARG A 55 7.80 4.50 6.95
N THR A 56 8.82 5.19 7.47
CA THR A 56 8.91 5.52 8.91
C THR A 56 8.05 6.73 9.30
N TRP A 57 7.45 7.43 8.35
CA TRP A 57 6.70 8.65 8.62
C TRP A 57 5.24 8.38 8.97
N SER A 58 4.66 9.26 9.79
CA SER A 58 3.25 9.20 10.13
C SER A 58 2.37 9.56 8.93
N PRO A 59 1.14 9.01 8.83
CA PRO A 59 0.26 9.22 7.68
C PRO A 59 -0.10 10.69 7.44
N LYS A 60 -0.07 11.53 8.49
CA LYS A 60 -0.26 12.99 8.37
C LYS A 60 0.88 13.64 7.58
N ARG A 61 2.13 13.23 7.81
CA ARG A 61 3.30 13.77 7.11
C ARG A 61 3.35 13.32 5.65
N LEU A 62 2.98 12.07 5.37
CA LEU A 62 2.89 11.55 4.00
C LEU A 62 1.84 12.30 3.16
N LYS A 63 0.70 12.67 3.75
CA LYS A 63 -0.31 13.49 3.05
C LYS A 63 0.19 14.87 2.68
N VAL A 64 0.99 15.51 3.54
CA VAL A 64 1.60 16.81 3.24
C VAL A 64 2.62 16.68 2.12
N LEU A 65 3.49 15.66 2.19
CA LEU A 65 4.48 15.39 1.14
C LEU A 65 3.81 15.13 -0.22
N SER A 66 2.75 14.33 -0.25
CA SER A 66 1.97 14.08 -1.46
C SER A 66 1.41 15.37 -2.06
N LYS A 67 0.84 16.27 -1.24
CA LYS A 67 0.32 17.57 -1.72
C LYS A 67 1.42 18.45 -2.30
N VAL A 68 2.58 18.52 -1.66
CA VAL A 68 3.72 19.31 -2.15
C VAL A 68 4.21 18.75 -3.49
N LEU A 69 4.34 17.43 -3.62
CA LEU A 69 4.74 16.78 -4.87
C LEU A 69 3.75 17.04 -6.00
N THR A 70 2.44 17.03 -5.71
CA THR A 70 1.41 17.35 -6.71
C THR A 70 1.55 18.79 -7.22
N VAL A 71 1.74 19.76 -6.32
CA VAL A 71 1.93 21.17 -6.70
C VAL A 71 3.22 21.35 -7.52
N LEU A 72 4.29 20.67 -7.12
CA LEU A 72 5.58 20.75 -7.80
C LEU A 72 5.53 20.11 -9.19
N ALA A 73 4.81 18.99 -9.34
CA ALA A 73 4.59 18.36 -10.64
C ALA A 73 3.77 19.26 -11.57
N SER A 74 2.69 19.87 -11.06
CA SER A 74 1.90 20.83 -11.84
C SER A 74 2.70 22.08 -12.25
N SER A 75 3.64 22.52 -11.42
CA SER A 75 4.51 23.67 -11.74
C SER A 75 5.63 23.36 -12.74
N PHE A 76 5.89 22.08 -13.03
CA PHE A 76 6.92 21.67 -14.00
C PHE A 76 6.32 21.44 -15.39
N GLU A 77 5.00 21.51 -15.52
CA GLU A 77 4.24 21.29 -16.76
C GLU A 77 3.82 22.62 -17.44
N ASP A 78 4.16 23.76 -16.85
CA ASP A 78 4.09 25.13 -17.41
C ASP A 78 5.45 25.57 -17.98
#